data_AF-X8AD58-F1
#
_entry.id   AF-X8AD58-F1
#
_cell.length_a   1.000
_cell.length_b   1.000
_cell.length_c   1.000
_cell.angle_alpha   90.00
_cell.angle_beta   90.00
_cell.angle_gamma   90.00
#
_symmetry.space_group_name_H-M   'P 1'
#
loop_
_entity.id
_entity.type
_entity.pdbx_description
1 polymer ?
#
loop_
_entity_poly.entity_id
_entity_poly.type
_entity_poly.pdbx_seq_one_letter_code
_entity_poly.pdbx_strand_id
1 'polypeptide(L)'
;MLRAEKILDAVRDILGDATIEQLPIPYTAVATDLLAGKSVWLQRGPVDEAIRASIAIPGVIAPHVVDGRLLADGGILDPLPMARSPRSTPT
;
A
#
# COMPACT_ATOMS: atom_id res chain seq x y z
N MET A 1 -3.89 -15.36 -12.24
CA MET A 1 -3.57 -15.10 -10.83
C MET A 1 -2.11 -15.38 -10.45
N LEU A 2 -1.45 -16.44 -10.96
CA LEU A 2 -0.03 -16.79 -10.64
C LEU A 2 1.05 -15.71 -10.97
N ARG A 3 0.75 -14.70 -11.79
CA ARG A 3 1.76 -13.71 -12.24
C ARG A 3 2.00 -12.59 -11.24
N ALA A 4 0.97 -12.10 -10.56
CA ALA A 4 1.08 -10.95 -9.67
C ALA A 4 1.83 -11.30 -8.38
N GLU A 5 1.53 -12.46 -7.78
CA GLU A 5 2.22 -12.94 -6.58
C GLU A 5 3.73 -13.11 -6.82
N LYS A 6 4.14 -13.60 -8.00
CA LYS A 6 5.57 -13.68 -8.36
C LYS A 6 6.26 -12.33 -8.48
N ILE A 7 5.55 -11.30 -8.95
CA ILE A 7 6.09 -9.94 -9.03
C ILE A 7 6.23 -9.38 -7.61
N LEU A 8 5.25 -9.61 -6.75
CA LEU A 8 5.29 -9.21 -5.35
C LEU A 8 6.44 -9.90 -4.59
N ASP A 9 6.66 -11.19 -4.80
CA ASP A 9 7.79 -11.92 -4.22
C ASP A 9 9.13 -11.32 -4.69
N ALA A 10 9.27 -11.05 -5.99
CA ALA A 10 10.49 -10.41 -6.52
C ALA A 10 10.69 -8.98 -5.98
N VAL A 11 9.60 -8.22 -5.80
CA VAL A 11 9.64 -6.89 -5.17
C VAL A 11 10.08 -6.99 -3.71
N ARG A 12 9.58 -7.99 -2.96
CA ARG A 12 10.01 -8.25 -1.59
C ARG A 12 11.49 -8.62 -1.52
N ASP A 13 11.99 -9.43 -2.45
CA ASP A 13 13.42 -9.78 -2.48
C ASP A 13 14.32 -8.57 -2.77
N ILE A 14 13.83 -7.58 -3.54
CA ILE A 14 14.56 -6.34 -3.83
C ILE A 14 14.51 -5.37 -2.63
N LEU A 15 13.33 -5.25 -2.00
CA LEU A 15 13.11 -4.32 -0.89
C LEU A 15 13.65 -4.86 0.45
N GLY A 16 13.76 -6.18 0.60
CA GLY A 16 14.15 -6.84 1.84
C GLY A 16 13.23 -6.44 3.01
N ASP A 17 13.84 -6.22 4.17
CA ASP A 17 13.14 -5.80 5.39
C ASP A 17 12.96 -4.27 5.49
N ALA A 18 12.92 -3.56 4.36
CA ALA A 18 12.77 -2.11 4.36
C ALA A 18 11.41 -1.69 4.93
N THR A 19 11.41 -0.69 5.81
CA THR A 19 10.19 -0.07 6.34
C THR A 19 10.01 1.33 5.76
N ILE A 20 8.75 1.77 5.62
CA ILE A 20 8.39 3.04 4.97
C ILE A 20 9.06 4.23 5.67
N GLU A 21 9.10 4.21 7.00
CA GLU A 21 9.70 5.24 7.84
C GLU A 21 11.23 5.34 7.71
N GLN A 22 11.89 4.28 7.21
CA GLN A 22 13.34 4.23 7.00
C GLN A 22 13.74 4.65 5.58
N LEU A 23 12.77 4.90 4.68
CA LEU A 23 13.07 5.31 3.32
C LEU A 23 13.65 6.73 3.28
N PRO A 24 14.67 6.98 2.45
CA PRO A 24 15.28 8.30 2.31
C PRO A 24 14.32 9.33 1.69
N ILE A 25 13.28 8.87 1.02
CA ILE A 25 12.23 9.69 0.41
C ILE A 25 10.91 9.36 1.09
N PRO A 26 10.13 10.36 1.55
CA PRO A 26 8.81 10.13 2.12
C PRO A 26 7.91 9.36 1.15
N TYR A 27 7.48 8.17 1.57
CA TYR A 27 6.60 7.30 0.80
C TYR A 27 5.24 7.19 1.50
N THR A 28 4.17 7.08 0.72
CA THR A 28 2.82 6.86 1.23
C THR A 28 2.07 6.01 0.22
N ALA A 29 1.65 4.82 0.63
CA ALA A 29 0.78 3.97 -0.17
C ALA A 29 -0.68 4.25 0.19
N VAL A 30 -1.56 4.28 -0.81
CA VAL A 30 -3.00 4.51 -0.60
C VAL A 30 -3.74 3.25 -1.00
N ALA A 31 -4.51 2.72 -0.04
CA ALA A 31 -5.36 1.57 -0.25
C ALA A 31 -6.80 1.90 0.18
N THR A 32 -7.74 1.06 -0.20
CA THR A 32 -9.14 1.12 0.18
C THR A 32 -9.45 0.02 1.18
N ASP A 33 -9.94 0.37 2.37
CA ASP A 33 -10.55 -0.61 3.29
C ASP A 33 -11.91 -1.04 2.71
N LEU A 34 -12.00 -2.29 2.29
CA LEU A 34 -13.20 -2.87 1.68
C LEU A 34 -14.35 -3.06 2.68
N LEU A 35 -14.04 -3.22 3.97
CA LEU A 35 -15.04 -3.41 5.01
C LEU A 35 -15.59 -2.08 5.51
N ALA A 36 -14.71 -1.10 5.69
CA ALA A 36 -15.08 0.23 6.17
C ALA A 36 -15.51 1.20 5.05
N GLY A 37 -15.18 0.90 3.79
CA GLY A 37 -15.45 1.76 2.63
C GLY A 37 -14.69 3.08 2.67
N LYS A 38 -13.44 3.07 3.12
CA LYS A 38 -12.62 4.29 3.33
C LYS A 38 -11.21 4.12 2.82
N SER A 39 -10.60 5.21 2.36
CA SER A 39 -9.17 5.23 2.02
C SER A 39 -8.31 5.13 3.28
N VAL A 40 -7.25 4.32 3.20
CA VAL A 40 -6.25 4.09 4.24
C VAL A 40 -4.89 4.49 3.67
N TRP A 41 -4.18 5.33 4.42
CA TRP A 41 -2.86 5.81 4.02
C TRP A 41 -1.81 5.09 4.85
N LEU A 42 -0.98 4.31 4.18
CA LEU A 42 0.08 3.52 4.76
C LEU A 42 1.37 4.32 4.67
N GLN A 43 1.84 4.80 5.83
CA GLN A 43 3.03 5.64 5.96
C GLN A 43 4.09 5.04 6.89
N ARG A 44 3.82 3.86 7.45
CA ARG A 44 4.69 3.12 8.38
C ARG A 44 4.54 1.63 8.15
N GLY A 45 5.56 0.87 8.53
CA GLY A 45 5.58 -0.59 8.41
C GLY A 45 6.32 -1.08 7.16
N PRO A 46 6.24 -2.38 6.85
CA PRO A 46 6.94 -2.98 5.72
C PRO A 46 6.50 -2.38 4.38
N VAL A 47 7.47 -2.02 3.54
CA VAL A 47 7.20 -1.38 2.24
C VAL A 47 6.49 -2.34 1.29
N ASP A 48 6.87 -3.62 1.31
CA ASP A 48 6.27 -4.68 0.50
C ASP A 48 4.78 -4.90 0.82
N GLU A 49 4.43 -4.89 2.11
CA GLU A 49 3.04 -5.00 2.58
C GLU A 49 2.19 -3.82 2.10
N ALA A 50 2.74 -2.61 2.19
CA ALA A 50 2.05 -1.41 1.74
C ALA A 50 1.86 -1.34 0.23
N ILE A 51 2.88 -1.74 -0.56
CA ILE A 51 2.76 -1.89 -2.00
C ILE A 51 1.70 -2.93 -2.34
N ARG A 52 1.74 -4.09 -1.69
CA ARG A 52 0.79 -5.19 -1.93
C ARG A 52 -0.65 -4.76 -1.68
N ALA A 53 -0.90 -4.07 -0.57
CA ALA A 53 -2.23 -3.54 -0.26
C ALA A 53 -2.69 -2.49 -1.30
N SER A 54 -1.78 -1.63 -1.75
CA SER A 54 -2.08 -0.55 -2.70
C SER A 54 -2.38 -1.03 -4.12
N ILE A 55 -1.86 -2.19 -4.55
CA ILE A 55 -2.11 -2.75 -5.90
C ILE A 55 -3.14 -3.88 -5.90
N ALA A 56 -3.80 -4.15 -4.78
CA ALA A 56 -4.71 -5.27 -4.61
C ALA A 56 -6.06 -5.03 -5.32
N ILE A 57 -6.09 -5.19 -6.64
CA ILE A 57 -7.28 -4.99 -7.47
C ILE A 57 -8.20 -6.22 -7.39
N PRO A 58 -9.44 -6.11 -6.85
CA PRO A 58 -10.37 -7.21 -6.76
C PRO A 58 -10.60 -7.88 -8.13
N GLY A 59 -10.47 -9.21 -8.16
CA GLY A 59 -10.56 -10.00 -9.40
C GLY A 59 -9.23 -10.22 -10.12
N VAL A 60 -8.17 -9.44 -9.81
CA VAL A 60 -6.83 -9.61 -10.37
C VAL A 60 -5.82 -10.03 -9.29
N ILE A 61 -5.77 -9.28 -8.19
CA ILE A 61 -4.91 -9.48 -7.02
C ILE A 61 -5.81 -9.57 -5.79
N ALA A 62 -5.61 -10.59 -4.96
CA ALA A 62 -6.44 -10.79 -3.79
C ALA A 62 -6.25 -9.61 -2.79
N PRO A 63 -7.32 -9.13 -2.14
CA PRO A 63 -7.21 -8.14 -1.07
C PRO A 63 -6.25 -8.60 0.02
N HIS A 64 -5.50 -7.66 0.58
CA HIS A 64 -4.49 -7.95 1.59
C HIS A 64 -4.94 -7.46 2.96
N VAL A 65 -4.83 -8.32 3.97
CA VAL A 65 -5.06 -7.92 5.36
C VAL A 65 -3.80 -7.26 5.91
N VAL A 66 -3.91 -5.99 6.31
CA VAL A 66 -2.86 -5.20 6.98
C VAL A 66 -3.45 -4.61 8.24
N ASP A 67 -2.80 -4.80 9.39
CA ASP A 67 -3.30 -4.36 10.71
C ASP A 67 -4.77 -4.73 11.00
N GLY A 68 -5.21 -5.91 10.53
CA GLY A 68 -6.58 -6.39 10.69
C GLY A 68 -7.62 -5.75 9.76
N ARG A 69 -7.20 -4.93 8.79
CA ARG A 69 -8.07 -4.30 7.78
C ARG A 69 -7.92 -5.01 6.44
N LEU A 70 -9.04 -5.25 5.75
CA LEU A 70 -9.02 -5.86 4.42
C LEU A 70 -8.84 -4.77 3.37
N LEU A 71 -7.61 -4.63 2.87
CA LEU A 71 -7.23 -3.55 1.97
C LEU A 71 -7.20 -4.01 0.50
N ALA A 72 -7.66 -3.12 -0.38
CA ALA A 72 -7.65 -3.26 -1.82
C ALA A 72 -7.11 -1.98 -2.49
N ASP A 73 -6.96 -1.99 -3.80
CA ASP A 73 -6.42 -0.87 -4.57
C ASP A 73 -7.08 0.49 -4.25
N GLY A 74 -6.25 1.51 -4.04
CA GLY A 74 -6.70 2.86 -3.66
C GLY A 74 -7.52 3.56 -4.75
N GLY A 75 -7.34 3.16 -6.01
CA GLY A 75 -8.07 3.69 -7.17
C GLY A 75 -9.53 3.27 -7.24
N ILE A 76 -9.97 2.32 -6.40
CA ILE A 76 -11.38 1.92 -6.27
C ILE A 76 -12.24 3.07 -5.72
N LEU A 77 -11.69 3.84 -4.77
CA LEU A 77 -12.39 4.98 -4.17
C LEU A 77 -11.82 6.33 -4.61
N ASP A 78 -10.55 6.41 -4.98
CA ASP A 78 -9.91 7.67 -5.31
C ASP A 78 -8.87 7.51 -6.44
N PRO A 79 -9.26 7.63 -7.72
CA PRO A 79 -8.32 7.52 -8.85
C PRO A 79 -7.30 8.67 -8.93
N LEU A 80 -7.42 9.72 -8.09
CA LEU A 80 -6.48 10.83 -8.01
C LEU A 80 -6.44 11.35 -6.56
N PRO A 81 -5.41 11.01 -5.74
CA PRO A 81 -5.32 11.50 -4.37
C PRO A 81 -5.02 13.02 -4.36
N MET A 82 -6.06 13.82 -4.56
CA MET A 82 -6.05 15.29 -4.48
C MET A 82 -6.25 15.79 -3.04
N ALA A 83 -6.00 14.92 -2.06
CA ALA A 83 -5.98 15.27 -0.67
C ALA A 83 -4.57 15.01 -0.11
N ARG A 84 -3.74 16.05 -0.18
CA ARG A 84 -2.85 16.49 0.91
C ARG A 84 -2.01 15.41 1.63
N SER A 85 -0.81 15.12 1.12
CA SER A 85 0.28 14.63 1.97
C SER A 85 0.48 15.61 3.16
N PRO A 86 0.35 15.19 4.43
CA PRO A 86 0.73 16.05 5.54
C PRO A 86 2.24 16.27 5.44
N ARG A 87 2.60 17.51 5.09
CA ARG A 87 3.97 18.06 5.09
C ARG A 87 4.86 17.38 6.11
N SER A 88 6.02 16.89 5.65
CA SER A 88 7.21 16.75 6.46
C SER A 88 7.52 18.09 7.13
N THR A 89 7.37 18.16 8.46
CA THR A 89 8.03 19.18 9.26
C THR A 89 9.52 18.88 9.24
N PRO A 90 10.39 19.80 8.75
CA PRO A 90 11.81 19.68 9.03
C PRO A 90 12.03 20.10 10.49
N THR A 91 12.70 19.26 11.27
CA THR A 91 13.41 19.67 12.48
C THR A 91 14.85 19.25 12.30
#